data_AF-A0A845AY22-F1
#
_entry.id   AF-A0A845AY22-F1
#
_cell.length_a   1.000
_cell.length_b   1.000
_cell.length_c   1.000
_cell.angle_alpha   90.00
_cell.angle_beta   90.00
_cell.angle_gamma   90.00
#
_symmetry.space_group_name_H-M   'P 1'
#
loop_
_entity.id
_entity.type
_entity.pdbx_description
1 polymer ?
#
loop_
_entity_poly.entity_id
_entity_poly.type
_entity_poly.pdbx_seq_one_letter_code
_entity_poly.pdbx_strand_id
1 'polypeptide(L)' 'MTSALALAACAGPETETEAEAEAMEQTADEYDAAADAATTEAGEEMMEDKAAAAENQADALEDAADAEEGVLAQ' A
#
# COMPACT_ATOMS: atom_id res chain seq x y z
N MET A 1 -31.24 7.12 13.79
CA MET A 1 -30.66 6.51 12.57
C MET A 1 -29.31 7.16 12.39
N THR A 2 -28.26 6.54 12.92
CA THR A 2 -26.92 7.14 12.96
C THR A 2 -26.20 6.75 11.67
N SER A 3 -26.03 7.72 10.77
CA SER A 3 -25.32 7.63 9.51
C SER A 3 -23.80 7.50 9.69
N ALA A 4 -23.33 6.57 10.52
CA ALA A 4 -21.90 6.41 10.81
C ALA A 4 -21.15 5.58 9.74
N LEU A 5 -21.88 4.86 8.89
CA LEU A 5 -21.28 3.93 7.91
C LEU A 5 -20.95 4.58 6.55
N ALA A 6 -21.16 5.89 6.40
CA ALA A 6 -20.88 6.60 5.15
C ALA A 6 -19.55 7.38 5.14
N LEU A 7 -18.78 7.37 6.24
CA LEU A 7 -17.57 8.18 6.35
C LEU A 7 -16.27 7.40 6.10
N ALA A 8 -16.27 6.07 6.22
CA ALA A 8 -15.06 5.26 6.08
C ALA A 8 -14.59 5.08 4.62
N ALA A 9 -15.41 5.43 3.61
CA ALA A 9 -14.99 5.43 2.20
C ALA A 9 -14.43 6.80 1.74
N CYS A 10 -14.36 7.78 2.65
CA CYS A 10 -13.67 9.06 2.47
C CYS A 10 -12.51 9.26 3.47
N ALA A 11 -12.19 8.23 4.24
CA ALA A 11 -11.04 8.24 5.14
C ALA A 11 -9.83 7.88 4.27
N GLY A 12 -9.05 8.88 3.88
CA GLY A 12 -7.67 8.64 3.46
C GLY A 12 -6.83 8.17 4.65
N PRO A 13 -5.50 8.05 4.48
CA PRO A 13 -4.61 7.60 5.54
C PRO A 13 -4.82 8.43 6.82
N GLU A 14 -5.08 7.74 7.93
CA GLU A 14 -5.32 8.32 9.26
C GLU A 14 -3.99 8.80 9.89
N THR A 15 -2.87 8.18 9.50
CA THR A 15 -1.50 8.49 9.95
C THR A 15 -0.53 8.83 8.80
N GLU A 16 0.60 9.48 9.10
CA GLU A 16 1.66 9.71 8.10
C GLU A 16 2.23 8.37 7.59
N THR A 17 2.29 7.36 8.45
CA THR A 17 2.76 6.01 8.10
C THR A 17 1.81 5.29 7.15
N GLU A 18 0.49 5.40 7.32
CA GLU A 18 -0.48 4.91 6.32
C GLU A 18 -0.33 5.62 4.97
N ALA A 19 -0.04 6.92 4.96
CA ALA A 19 0.17 7.64 3.71
C ALA A 19 1.45 7.16 2.99
N GLU A 20 2.47 6.77 3.74
CA GLU A 20 3.67 6.13 3.19
C GLU A 20 3.39 4.71 2.69
N ALA A 21 2.56 3.94 3.39
CA ALA A 21 2.11 2.62 2.96
C ALA A 21 1.35 2.70 1.62
N GLU A 22 0.35 3.59 1.52
CA GLU A 22 -0.45 3.80 0.30
C GLU A 22 0.43 4.26 -0.89
N ALA A 23 1.42 5.13 -0.65
CA ALA A 23 2.36 5.54 -1.70
C ALA A 23 3.24 4.36 -2.18
N MET A 24 3.57 3.44 -1.29
CA MET A 24 4.36 2.25 -1.63
C MET A 24 3.51 1.21 -2.38
N GLU A 25 2.24 1.02 -2.01
CA GLU A 25 1.29 0.21 -2.79
C GLU A 25 1.14 0.75 -4.21
N GLN A 26 0.94 2.06 -4.37
CA GLN A 26 0.87 2.68 -5.69
C GLN A 26 2.15 2.46 -6.51
N THR A 27 3.31 2.44 -5.84
CA THR A 27 4.59 2.13 -6.50
C THR A 27 4.67 0.65 -6.91
N ALA A 28 4.15 -0.26 -6.09
CA ALA A 28 4.04 -1.68 -6.43
C ALA A 28 3.15 -1.88 -7.66
N ASP A 29 1.99 -1.23 -7.72
CA ASP A 29 1.09 -1.23 -8.88
C ASP A 29 1.76 -0.71 -10.16
N GLU A 30 2.60 0.33 -10.05
CA GLU A 30 3.36 0.84 -11.20
C GLU A 30 4.39 -0.17 -11.72
N TYR A 31 5.05 -0.91 -10.81
CA TYR A 31 5.96 -1.98 -11.20
C TYR A 31 5.23 -3.17 -11.80
N ASP A 32 4.09 -3.57 -11.25
CA ASP A 32 3.25 -4.65 -11.78
C ASP A 32 2.76 -4.31 -13.20
N ALA A 33 2.22 -3.11 -13.40
CA ALA A 33 1.83 -2.64 -14.73
C ALA A 33 3.01 -2.56 -15.72
N ALA A 34 4.21 -2.25 -15.24
CA ALA A 34 5.43 -2.26 -16.05
C ALA A 34 5.90 -3.69 -16.38
N ALA A 35 5.69 -4.66 -15.48
CA ALA A 35 5.95 -6.08 -15.72
C ALA A 35 5.04 -6.61 -16.83
N ASP A 36 3.73 -6.34 -16.72
CA ASP A 36 2.71 -6.69 -17.74
C ASP A 36 3.04 -6.11 -19.13
N ALA A 37 3.64 -4.91 -19.16
CA ALA A 37 4.03 -4.23 -20.39
C ALA A 37 5.42 -4.64 -20.91
N ALA A 38 6.17 -5.46 -20.16
CA ALA A 38 7.51 -5.85 -20.53
C ALA A 38 7.52 -6.67 -21.82
N THR A 39 8.51 -6.42 -22.68
CA THR A 39 8.63 -7.12 -23.97
C THR A 39 9.49 -8.38 -23.89
N THR A 40 9.99 -8.71 -22.69
CA THR A 40 10.88 -9.84 -22.42
C THR A 40 10.63 -10.40 -21.03
N GLU A 41 10.68 -11.72 -20.88
CA GLU A 41 10.52 -12.43 -19.58
C GLU A 41 11.47 -11.90 -18.49
N ALA A 42 12.75 -11.66 -18.81
CA ALA A 42 13.70 -11.11 -17.83
C ALA A 42 13.37 -9.67 -17.38
N GLY A 43 12.61 -8.93 -18.19
CA GLY A 43 12.13 -7.59 -17.86
C GLY A 43 10.88 -7.64 -16.99
N GLU A 44 10.00 -8.60 -17.25
CA GLU A 44 8.81 -8.93 -16.45
C GLU A 44 9.24 -9.37 -15.04
N GLU A 45 10.08 -10.42 -14.93
CA GLU A 45 10.59 -10.92 -13.65
C GLU A 45 11.28 -9.83 -12.82
N MET A 46 12.09 -8.98 -13.46
CA MET A 46 12.76 -7.87 -12.75
C MET A 46 11.77 -6.85 -12.18
N MET A 47 10.64 -6.59 -12.86
CA MET A 47 9.64 -5.66 -12.38
C MET A 47 8.72 -6.30 -11.34
N GLU A 48 8.36 -7.58 -11.51
CA GLU A 48 7.66 -8.36 -10.48
C GLU A 48 8.45 -8.42 -9.17
N ASP A 49 9.76 -8.66 -9.23
CA ASP A 49 10.64 -8.64 -8.05
C ASP A 49 10.61 -7.28 -7.31
N LYS A 50 10.48 -6.18 -8.06
CA LYS A 50 10.37 -4.84 -7.49
C LYS A 50 8.99 -4.55 -6.93
N ALA A 51 7.93 -4.99 -7.62
CA ALA A 51 6.56 -4.90 -7.13
C ALA A 51 6.44 -5.63 -5.79
N ALA A 52 6.93 -6.87 -5.72
CA ALA A 52 6.96 -7.64 -4.49
C ALA A 52 7.77 -6.97 -3.37
N ALA A 53 8.92 -6.36 -3.69
CA ALA A 53 9.70 -5.62 -2.68
C ALA A 53 8.97 -4.39 -2.15
N ALA A 54 8.24 -3.66 -3.01
CA ALA A 54 7.41 -2.52 -2.62
C ALA A 54 6.21 -2.96 -1.77
N GLU A 55 5.49 -4.01 -2.18
CA GLU A 55 4.37 -4.60 -1.42
C GLU A 55 4.82 -5.02 -0.01
N ASN A 56 5.93 -5.77 0.12
CA ASN A 56 6.46 -6.13 1.43
C ASN A 56 6.82 -4.91 2.31
N GLN A 57 7.20 -3.78 1.70
CA GLN A 57 7.47 -2.55 2.44
C GLN A 57 6.18 -1.82 2.82
N ALA A 58 5.16 -1.85 1.95
CA ALA A 58 3.82 -1.33 2.26
C ALA A 58 3.21 -2.09 3.45
N ASP A 59 3.25 -3.44 3.42
CA ASP A 59 2.76 -4.29 4.51
C ASP A 59 3.43 -3.94 5.85
N ALA A 60 4.75 -3.74 5.84
CA ALA A 60 5.49 -3.39 7.05
C ALA A 60 5.15 -1.98 7.58
N LEU A 61 4.73 -1.06 6.71
CA LEU A 61 4.26 0.27 7.09
C LEU A 61 2.82 0.20 7.60
N GLU A 62 1.95 -0.58 6.98
CA GLU A 62 0.58 -0.83 7.46
C GLU A 62 0.60 -1.46 8.86
N ASP A 63 1.39 -2.52 9.07
CA ASP A 63 1.59 -3.14 10.39
C ASP A 63 2.07 -2.14 11.45
N ALA A 64 2.93 -1.20 11.05
CA ALA A 64 3.44 -0.17 11.93
C ALA A 64 2.37 0.89 12.26
N ALA A 65 1.60 1.31 11.27
CA ALA A 65 0.50 2.25 11.45
C ALA A 65 -0.60 1.66 12.33
N ASP A 66 -1.00 0.40 12.10
CA ASP A 66 -1.94 -0.34 12.95
C ASP A 66 -1.49 -0.36 14.43
N ALA A 67 -0.18 -0.51 14.66
CA ALA A 67 0.39 -0.45 16.00
C ALA A 67 0.31 0.97 16.60
N GLU A 68 0.49 2.03 15.80
CA GLU A 68 0.31 3.42 16.23
C GLU A 68 -1.15 3.71 16.58
N GLU A 69 -2.10 3.27 15.75
CA GLU A 69 -3.53 3.41 16.00
C GLU A 69 -3.98 2.66 17.26
N GLY A 70 -3.51 1.43 17.45
CA GLY A 70 -3.76 0.64 18.66
C GLY A 70 -3.19 1.26 19.94
N VAL A 71 -2.16 2.11 19.81
CA VAL A 71 -1.64 2.94 20.91
C VAL A 71 -2.50 4.19 21.11
N LEU A 72 -2.98 4.83 20.04
CA LEU A 72 -3.82 6.03 20.09
C LEU A 72 -5.26 5.75 20.56
N ALA A 73 -5.76 4.52 20.40
CA ALA A 73 -7.11 4.09 20.77
C ALA A 73 -7.30 3.74 22.26
N GLN A 74 -6.26 3.88 23.11
CA GLN A 74 -6.29 3.54 24.54
C GLN A 74 -6.52 4.73 25.48
#